data_AF-X1HQQ1-F1
#
_entry.id   AF-X1HQQ1-F1
#
_cell.length_a   1.000
_cell.length_b   1.000
_cell.length_c   1.000
_cell.angle_alpha   90.00
_cell.angle_beta   90.00
_cell.angle_gamma   90.00
#
_symmetry.space_group_name_H-M   'P 1'
#
loop_
_entity.id
_entity.type
_entity.pdbx_description
1 polymer ?
#
loop_
_entity_poly.entity_id
_entity_poly.type
_entity_poly.pdbx_seq_one_letter_code
_entity_poly.pdbx_strand_id
1 'polypeptide(L)'
;YDGEFIGVAKFTKKGAEILRRNYHRALESKSCRFAEGQRFHDAVSIRKAYLTDMFQELIDRGYPIHAVMVNNGWVEIDTQQDYEYAKNLIKKGNL
;
A
#
# COMPACT_ATOMS: atom_id res chain seq x y z
N TYR A 1 9.80 8.75 -13.18
CA TYR A 1 10.27 8.56 -11.81
C TYR A 1 9.84 7.17 -11.42
N ASP A 2 10.78 6.25 -11.35
CA ASP A 2 10.50 4.90 -10.87
C ASP A 2 10.64 4.94 -9.34
N GLY A 3 9.56 4.62 -8.64
CA GLY A 3 9.50 4.62 -7.19
C GLY A 3 8.73 3.39 -6.71
N GLU A 4 9.18 2.83 -5.60
CA GLU A 4 8.56 1.65 -5.00
C GLU A 4 7.73 2.05 -3.78
N PHE A 5 6.57 1.40 -3.62
CA PHE A 5 5.77 1.57 -2.42
C PHE A 5 6.35 0.72 -1.28
N ILE A 6 7.04 1.37 -0.35
CA ILE A 6 7.73 0.78 0.81
C ILE A 6 6.79 0.25 1.92
N GLY A 7 5.50 0.00 1.63
CA GLY A 7 4.56 -0.55 2.60
C GLY A 7 4.00 0.44 3.64
N VAL A 8 4.35 1.73 3.59
CA VAL A 8 3.90 2.73 4.58
C VAL A 8 2.94 3.74 3.99
N ALA A 9 1.78 3.91 4.62
CA ALA A 9 0.82 4.94 4.25
C ALA A 9 0.28 5.68 5.48
N LYS A 10 0.07 6.99 5.34
CA LYS A 10 -0.50 7.86 6.38
C LYS A 10 -1.91 8.29 5.98
N PHE A 11 -2.85 8.14 6.90
CA PHE A 11 -4.25 8.52 6.68
C PHE A 11 -4.71 9.53 7.72
N THR A 12 -5.58 10.45 7.29
CA THR A 12 -6.47 11.12 8.24
C THR A 12 -7.56 10.16 8.70
N LYS A 13 -8.28 10.49 9.78
CA LYS A 13 -9.45 9.71 10.21
C LYS A 13 -10.44 9.47 9.05
N LYS A 14 -10.78 10.53 8.32
CA LYS A 14 -11.66 10.46 7.14
C LYS A 14 -11.07 9.58 6.03
N GLY A 15 -9.76 9.68 5.77
CA GLY A 15 -9.08 8.85 4.78
C GLY A 15 -9.16 7.35 5.11
N ALA A 16 -8.95 7.00 6.38
CA ALA A 16 -9.06 5.62 6.84
C ALA A 16 -10.51 5.09 6.72
N GLU A 17 -11.51 5.91 7.05
CA GLU A 17 -12.93 5.57 6.87
C GLU A 17 -13.29 5.37 5.40
N ILE A 18 -12.75 6.20 4.49
CA ILE A 18 -12.92 6.05 3.04
C ILE A 18 -12.32 4.72 2.58
N LEU A 19 -11.07 4.41 2.95
CA LEU A 19 -10.43 3.15 2.60
C LEU A 19 -11.28 1.96 3.05
N ARG A 20 -11.69 1.94 4.32
CA ARG A 20 -12.52 0.86 4.90
C ARG A 20 -13.85 0.70 4.16
N ARG A 21 -14.54 1.80 3.84
CA ARG A 21 -15.82 1.75 3.13
C ARG A 21 -15.66 1.20 1.70
N ASN A 22 -14.61 1.60 1.01
CA ASN A 22 -14.33 1.13 -0.35
C ASN A 22 -13.94 -0.35 -0.37
N TYR A 23 -13.18 -0.81 0.63
CA TYR A 23 -12.88 -2.22 0.81
C TYR A 23 -14.15 -3.07 1.01
N HIS A 24 -15.03 -2.68 1.93
CA HIS A 24 -16.31 -3.40 2.13
C HIS A 24 -17.18 -3.35 0.88
N ARG A 25 -17.25 -2.21 0.17
CA ARG A 25 -17.95 -2.15 -1.12
C ARG A 25 -17.39 -3.17 -2.11
N ALA A 26 -16.06 -3.25 -2.24
CA ALA A 26 -15.41 -4.17 -3.16
C ALA A 26 -15.67 -5.63 -2.78
N LEU A 27 -15.74 -5.95 -1.48
CA LEU A 27 -16.09 -7.29 -0.99
C LEU A 27 -17.57 -7.67 -1.20
N GLU A 28 -18.49 -6.75 -0.89
CA GLU A 28 -19.93 -7.06 -0.80
C GLU A 28 -20.65 -6.93 -2.15
N SER A 29 -20.03 -6.25 -3.13
CA SER A 29 -20.74 -5.97 -4.37
C SER A 29 -20.77 -7.16 -5.31
N LYS A 30 -21.96 -7.76 -5.44
CA LYS A 30 -22.30 -8.74 -6.48
C LYS A 30 -22.44 -8.14 -7.89
N SER A 31 -22.47 -6.81 -8.00
CA SER A 31 -22.72 -6.07 -9.24
C SER A 31 -21.53 -5.22 -9.72
N CYS A 32 -20.42 -5.19 -8.98
CA CYS A 32 -19.21 -4.48 -9.38
C CYS A 32 -18.27 -5.38 -10.18
N ARG A 33 -17.36 -4.72 -10.91
CA ARG A 33 -16.20 -5.26 -11.64
C ARG A 33 -15.27 -6.19 -10.83
N PHE A 34 -15.52 -6.33 -9.52
CA PHE A 34 -14.64 -6.93 -8.52
C PHE A 34 -15.35 -7.94 -7.62
N ALA A 35 -16.46 -8.52 -8.09
CA ALA A 35 -17.17 -9.55 -7.34
C ALA A 35 -16.24 -10.72 -6.94
N GLU A 36 -16.61 -11.48 -5.91
CA GLU A 36 -15.79 -12.61 -5.44
C GLU A 36 -15.45 -13.58 -6.59
N GLY A 37 -14.15 -13.86 -6.77
CA GLY A 37 -13.62 -14.65 -7.88
C GLY A 37 -13.26 -13.85 -9.13
N GLN A 38 -13.55 -12.55 -9.19
CA GLN A 38 -13.09 -11.64 -10.24
C GLN A 38 -11.79 -10.94 -9.83
N ARG A 39 -10.97 -10.61 -10.82
CA ARG A 39 -9.73 -9.85 -10.62
C ARG A 39 -10.05 -8.49 -10.00
N PHE A 40 -9.26 -8.06 -9.03
CA PHE A 40 -9.31 -6.72 -8.46
C PHE A 40 -8.03 -6.00 -8.86
N HIS A 41 -8.12 -5.14 -9.88
CA HIS A 41 -6.95 -4.55 -10.53
C HIS A 41 -5.97 -5.64 -11.00
N ASP A 42 -4.72 -5.61 -10.54
CA ASP A 42 -3.71 -6.61 -10.89
C ASP A 42 -3.87 -7.88 -10.09
N ALA A 43 -4.50 -7.82 -8.91
CA ALA A 43 -4.78 -8.98 -8.09
C ALA A 43 -5.81 -9.93 -8.71
N VAL A 44 -5.61 -11.23 -8.48
CA VAL A 44 -6.54 -12.28 -8.95
C VAL A 44 -7.90 -12.23 -8.24
N SER A 45 -7.97 -11.59 -7.07
CA SER A 45 -9.21 -11.27 -6.37
C SER A 45 -8.97 -10.22 -5.29
N ILE A 46 -10.05 -9.58 -4.82
CA ILE A 46 -10.00 -8.62 -3.70
C ILE A 46 -9.39 -9.22 -2.43
N ARG A 47 -9.56 -10.53 -2.18
CA ARG A 47 -8.98 -11.23 -1.01
C ARG A 47 -7.47 -11.45 -1.13
N LYS A 48 -6.93 -11.42 -2.36
CA LYS A 48 -5.51 -11.59 -2.67
C LYS A 48 -4.86 -10.28 -3.13
N ALA A 49 -5.56 -9.16 -2.94
CA ALA A 49 -5.10 -7.86 -3.36
C ALA A 49 -4.02 -7.32 -2.44
N TYR A 50 -3.03 -6.65 -3.04
CA TYR A 50 -2.09 -5.83 -2.30
C TYR A 50 -2.75 -4.51 -1.91
N LEU A 51 -2.14 -3.81 -0.95
CA LEU A 51 -2.62 -2.50 -0.53
C LEU A 51 -2.57 -1.48 -1.68
N THR A 52 -1.64 -1.64 -2.62
CA THR A 52 -1.53 -0.83 -3.83
C THR A 52 -2.72 -0.98 -4.77
N ASP A 53 -3.30 -2.18 -4.92
CA ASP A 53 -4.54 -2.37 -5.68
C ASP A 53 -5.70 -1.57 -5.04
N MET A 54 -5.76 -1.53 -3.71
CA MET A 54 -6.74 -0.72 -2.99
C MET A 54 -6.49 0.78 -3.16
N PHE A 55 -5.25 1.22 -3.26
CA PHE A 55 -4.94 2.62 -3.56
C PHE A 55 -5.33 2.98 -4.99
N GLN A 56 -5.08 2.09 -5.96
CA GLN A 56 -5.54 2.28 -7.34
C GLN A 56 -7.07 2.40 -7.39
N GLU A 57 -7.80 1.57 -6.65
CA GLU A 57 -9.25 1.68 -6.54
C GLU A 57 -9.72 3.04 -5.99
N LEU A 58 -9.01 3.58 -5.00
CA LEU A 58 -9.34 4.90 -4.46
C LEU A 58 -9.05 6.01 -5.48
N ILE A 59 -7.94 5.90 -6.21
CA ILE A 59 -7.54 6.84 -7.28
C ILE A 59 -8.57 6.83 -8.41
N ASP A 60 -8.94 5.66 -8.92
CA ASP A 60 -9.93 5.48 -10.00
C ASP A 60 -11.29 6.07 -9.64
N ARG A 61 -11.61 6.12 -8.35
CA ARG A 61 -12.86 6.72 -7.83
C ARG A 61 -12.74 8.20 -7.48
N GLY A 62 -11.60 8.82 -7.74
CA GLY A 62 -11.38 10.24 -7.56
C GLY A 62 -11.06 10.66 -6.12
N TYR A 63 -10.65 9.75 -5.24
CA TYR A 63 -10.12 10.15 -3.93
C TYR A 63 -8.65 10.58 -4.05
N PRO A 64 -8.23 11.60 -3.28
CA PRO A 64 -6.84 12.03 -3.27
C PRO A 64 -5.96 11.01 -2.57
N ILE A 65 -4.95 10.51 -3.30
CA ILE A 65 -3.81 9.75 -2.78
C ILE A 65 -2.56 10.47 -3.28
N HIS A 66 -1.61 10.72 -2.38
CA HIS A 66 -0.38 11.45 -2.70
C HIS A 66 0.83 10.58 -2.35
N ALA A 67 1.75 10.44 -3.31
CA ALA A 67 3.06 9.87 -3.05
C ALA A 67 3.93 10.86 -2.29
N VAL A 68 4.63 10.40 -1.27
CA VAL A 68 5.65 11.16 -0.54
C VAL A 68 6.98 10.48 -0.81
N MET A 69 7.89 11.18 -1.50
CA MET A 69 9.19 10.63 -1.86
C MET A 69 10.08 10.56 -0.62
N VAL A 70 10.67 9.37 -0.39
CA VAL A 70 11.65 9.13 0.66
C VAL A 70 12.99 8.88 -0.03
N ASN A 71 13.90 9.85 0.05
CA ASN A 71 15.22 9.79 -0.58
C ASN A 71 16.26 9.44 0.50
N ASN A 72 16.28 8.17 0.94
CA ASN A 72 17.08 7.59 2.05
C ASN A 72 16.38 7.59 3.43
N GLY A 73 17.00 6.95 4.44
CA GLY A 73 16.49 6.88 5.81
C GLY A 73 15.44 5.79 6.06
N TRP A 74 15.34 4.81 5.17
CA TRP A 74 14.44 3.67 5.30
C TRP A 74 15.16 2.37 4.93
N VAL A 75 14.91 1.32 5.71
CA VAL A 75 15.40 -0.06 5.50
C VAL A 75 14.32 -1.03 5.94
N GLU A 76 13.97 -1.98 5.08
CA GLU A 76 13.16 -3.15 5.45
C GLU A 76 14.04 -4.20 6.14
N ILE A 77 13.53 -4.84 7.18
CA ILE A 77 14.26 -5.87 7.93
C ILE A 77 13.43 -7.15 7.91
N ASP A 78 13.78 -8.06 7.01
CA ASP A 78 13.19 -9.40 6.94
C ASP A 78 14.15 -10.49 7.42
N THR A 79 15.46 -10.22 7.33
CA THR A 79 16.52 -11.16 7.62
C THR A 79 17.51 -10.63 8.66
N GLN A 80 18.33 -11.54 9.20
CA GLN A 80 19.44 -11.16 10.09
C GLN A 80 20.46 -10.25 9.37
N GLN A 81 20.64 -10.46 8.07
CA GLN A 81 21.52 -9.66 7.23
C GLN A 81 21.03 -8.21 7.13
N ASP A 82 19.72 -8.00 6.94
CA ASP A 82 19.12 -6.67 6.88
C ASP A 82 19.27 -5.93 8.21
N TYR A 83 19.13 -6.65 9.33
CA TYR A 83 19.34 -6.10 10.66
C TYR A 83 20.78 -5.63 10.89
N GLU A 84 21.77 -6.44 10.53
CA GLU A 84 23.18 -6.04 10.65
C GLU A 84 23.53 -4.90 9.68
N TYR A 85 22.92 -4.89 8.49
CA TYR A 85 23.02 -3.78 7.56
C TYR A 85 22.47 -2.47 8.14
N ALA A 86 21.24 -2.48 8.67
CA ALA A 86 20.62 -1.32 9.32
C ALA A 86 21.47 -0.78 10.48
N LYS A 87 22.01 -1.66 11.33
CA LYS A 87 22.93 -1.28 12.41
C LYS A 87 24.18 -0.58 11.90
N ASN A 88 24.75 -1.06 10.80
CA ASN A 88 25.94 -0.46 10.23
C ASN A 88 25.65 0.91 9.62
N LEU A 89 24.47 1.12 9.02
CA LEU A 89 24.06 2.43 8.52
C LEU A 89 23.87 3.44 9.66
N ILE A 90 23.22 3.02 10.76
CA ILE A 90 23.05 3.87 11.96
C ILE A 90 24.40 4.29 12.53
N LYS A 91 25.35 3.34 12.70
CA LYS A 91 26.70 3.65 13.21
C LYS A 91 27.47 4.65 12.34
N LYS A 92 27.20 4.67 11.04
CA LYS A 92 27.84 5.57 10.07
C LYS A 92 27.13 6.92 9.92
N GLY A 93 25.95 7.10 10.52
CA GLY A 93 25.12 8.30 10.35
C GLY A 93 24.47 8.42 8.97
N ASN A 94 24.28 7.28 8.29
CA ASN A 94 23.75 7.21 6.92
C ASN A 94 22.26 6.80 6.87
N LEU A 95 21.61 6.71 8.03
CA LEU A 95 20.20 6.37 8.20
C LEU A 95 19.51 7.46 9.02
#